data_AF-A0AAN0JKI7-F1
#
_entry.id   AF-A0AAN0JKI7-F1
#
_cell.length_a   1.000
_cell.length_b   1.000
_cell.length_c   1.000
_cell.angle_alpha   90.00
_cell.angle_beta   90.00
_cell.angle_gamma   90.00
#
_symmetry.space_group_name_H-M   'P 1'
#
loop_
_entity.id
_entity.type
_entity.pdbx_description
1 polymer ?
#
loop_
_entity_poly.entity_id
_entity_poly.type
_entity_poly.pdbx_seq_one_letter_code
_entity_poly.pdbx_strand_id
1 'polypeptide(L)'
;MASSSVKQQLLGAGDLVKVLDLLKDHGYAGVDYYDLGLQLGLLPRTLDIINQNNRGDVNGGLIECLNAWLKQNDDVKSKGGPTYDSLIQALRKMRENAVADGINENCGTMAQQAPANLVSPSVPSSKVVDKEKAKKVLRKNFDKLSAILAAPNNLSPIIMSLYAKELITDATSTECMNAGRPVHDRCASLLFALRATIDRKPQAMIALIEVLKNNEAFKDVAKEMELSLY
;
A
#
# COMPACT_ATOMS: atom_id res chain seq x y z
N MET A 1 -29.93 5.51 6.26
CA MET A 1 -29.61 6.75 5.51
C MET A 1 -28.12 7.10 5.45
N ALA A 2 -27.23 6.52 6.28
CA ALA A 2 -25.79 6.81 6.25
C ALA A 2 -25.04 6.29 5.01
N SER A 3 -25.45 5.16 4.41
CA SER A 3 -24.76 4.55 3.25
C SER A 3 -24.70 5.45 2.00
N SER A 4 -25.65 6.39 1.86
CA SER A 4 -25.65 7.32 0.73
C SER A 4 -24.51 8.36 0.82
N SER A 5 -24.06 8.70 2.04
CA SER A 5 -23.11 9.80 2.24
C SER A 5 -21.68 9.43 1.87
N VAL A 6 -21.27 8.18 2.06
CA VAL A 6 -19.90 7.74 1.74
C VAL A 6 -19.74 7.51 0.24
N LYS A 7 -20.75 6.95 -0.43
CA LYS A 7 -20.68 6.67 -1.88
C LYS A 7 -20.56 7.93 -2.72
N GLN A 8 -21.17 9.02 -2.27
CA GLN A 8 -21.17 10.33 -2.92
C GLN A 8 -20.02 11.22 -2.44
N GLN A 9 -19.16 10.73 -1.54
CA GLN A 9 -18.00 11.49 -1.08
C GLN A 9 -17.05 11.75 -2.24
N LEU A 10 -16.64 13.01 -2.38
CA LEU A 10 -15.66 13.42 -3.37
C LEU A 10 -14.27 12.92 -2.97
N LEU A 11 -13.65 12.17 -3.86
CA LEU A 11 -12.30 11.64 -3.73
C LEU A 11 -11.30 12.64 -4.33
N GLY A 12 -10.12 12.71 -3.71
CA GLY A 12 -9.03 13.56 -4.18
C GLY A 12 -7.83 12.73 -4.65
N ALA A 13 -6.82 13.40 -5.20
CA ALA A 13 -5.57 12.76 -5.61
C ALA A 13 -4.87 11.94 -4.49
N GLY A 14 -5.09 12.32 -3.22
CA GLY A 14 -4.58 11.57 -2.06
C GLY A 14 -5.28 10.22 -1.81
N ASP A 15 -6.42 9.96 -2.45
CA ASP A 15 -7.17 8.71 -2.33
C ASP A 15 -6.79 7.69 -3.40
N LEU A 16 -5.84 8.01 -4.29
CA LEU A 16 -5.40 7.13 -5.39
C LEU A 16 -5.01 5.73 -4.91
N VAL A 17 -4.21 5.65 -3.85
CA VAL A 17 -3.80 4.36 -3.27
C VAL A 17 -5.02 3.59 -2.76
N LYS A 18 -5.97 4.26 -2.10
CA LYS A 18 -7.18 3.61 -1.57
C LYS A 18 -8.06 3.05 -2.69
N VAL A 19 -8.24 3.81 -3.76
CA VAL A 19 -9.03 3.37 -4.93
C VAL A 19 -8.35 2.20 -5.63
N LEU A 20 -7.03 2.24 -5.79
CA LEU A 20 -6.26 1.13 -6.38
C LEU A 20 -6.35 -0.13 -5.52
N ASP A 21 -6.19 -0.01 -4.21
CA ASP A 21 -6.29 -1.13 -3.29
C ASP A 21 -7.69 -1.74 -3.30
N LEU A 22 -8.74 -0.91 -3.32
CA LEU A 22 -10.12 -1.39 -3.46
C LEU A 22 -10.33 -2.19 -4.75
N LEU A 23 -9.86 -1.68 -5.88
CA LEU A 23 -9.98 -2.39 -7.17
C LEU A 23 -9.25 -3.75 -7.11
N LYS A 24 -8.04 -3.79 -6.54
CA LYS A 24 -7.25 -5.02 -6.40
C LYS A 24 -7.86 -6.02 -5.43
N ASP A 25 -8.33 -5.55 -4.27
CA ASP A 25 -8.96 -6.38 -3.24
C ASP A 25 -10.19 -7.11 -3.78
N HIS A 26 -10.90 -6.49 -4.73
CA HIS A 26 -12.05 -7.09 -5.39
C HIS A 26 -11.72 -7.77 -6.73
N GLY A 27 -10.44 -7.93 -7.07
CA GLY A 27 -9.99 -8.74 -8.20
C GLY A 27 -9.97 -8.05 -9.57
N TYR A 28 -10.01 -6.72 -9.63
CA TYR A 28 -9.91 -5.99 -10.90
C TYR A 28 -8.52 -6.15 -11.53
N ALA A 29 -8.46 -6.76 -12.72
CA ALA A 29 -7.21 -7.11 -13.40
C ALA A 29 -6.53 -5.94 -14.12
N GLY A 30 -7.17 -4.76 -14.19
CA GLY A 30 -6.60 -3.56 -14.82
C GLY A 30 -6.53 -3.55 -16.34
N VAL A 31 -6.87 -4.67 -16.99
CA VAL A 31 -6.72 -4.89 -18.44
C VAL A 31 -7.47 -3.88 -19.31
N ASP A 32 -8.60 -3.35 -18.83
CA ASP A 32 -9.48 -2.45 -19.59
C ASP A 32 -9.47 -1.01 -19.04
N TYR A 33 -8.32 -0.53 -18.53
CA TYR A 33 -8.22 0.82 -17.96
C TYR A 33 -8.64 1.94 -18.94
N TYR A 34 -8.46 1.73 -20.25
CA TYR A 34 -8.88 2.68 -21.28
C TYR A 34 -10.40 2.85 -21.28
N ASP A 35 -11.13 1.73 -21.33
CA ASP A 35 -12.59 1.73 -21.29
C ASP A 35 -13.13 2.24 -19.95
N LEU A 36 -12.45 1.90 -18.85
CA LEU A 36 -12.76 2.46 -17.53
C LEU A 36 -12.63 3.98 -17.53
N GLY A 37 -11.52 4.51 -18.05
CA GLY A 37 -11.28 5.94 -18.17
C GLY A 37 -12.38 6.67 -18.94
N LEU A 38 -12.86 6.09 -20.05
CA LEU A 38 -13.97 6.64 -20.83
C LEU A 38 -15.26 6.70 -20.01
N GLN A 39 -15.58 5.63 -19.27
CA GLN A 39 -16.78 5.59 -18.42
C GLN A 39 -16.71 6.60 -17.27
N LEU A 40 -15.50 6.87 -16.78
CA LEU A 40 -15.23 7.85 -15.73
C LEU A 40 -15.23 9.31 -16.22
N GLY A 41 -15.30 9.54 -17.53
CA GLY A 41 -15.37 10.88 -18.13
C GLY A 41 -14.03 11.45 -18.60
N LEU A 42 -12.99 10.62 -18.70
CA LEU A 42 -11.76 11.01 -19.39
C LEU A 42 -11.97 10.97 -20.90
N LEU A 43 -11.41 11.94 -21.61
CA LEU A 43 -11.54 12.01 -23.06
C LEU A 43 -10.47 11.15 -23.75
N PRO A 44 -10.75 10.65 -24.98
CA PRO A 44 -9.80 9.84 -25.75
C PRO A 44 -8.42 10.49 -25.84
N ARG A 45 -8.34 11.81 -26.05
CA ARG A 45 -7.06 12.54 -26.08
C ARG A 45 -6.18 12.31 -24.85
N THR A 46 -6.78 12.22 -23.66
CA THR A 46 -6.06 12.06 -22.39
C THR A 46 -5.65 10.60 -22.23
N LEU A 47 -6.54 9.68 -22.59
CA LEU A 47 -6.29 8.24 -22.53
C LEU A 47 -5.25 7.79 -23.56
N ASP A 48 -5.21 8.41 -24.73
CA ASP A 48 -4.22 8.12 -25.77
C ASP A 48 -2.81 8.51 -25.30
N ILE A 49 -2.69 9.65 -24.60
CA ILE A 49 -1.42 10.06 -23.98
C ILE A 49 -1.00 9.06 -22.90
N ILE A 50 -1.93 8.67 -22.01
CA ILE A 50 -1.66 7.67 -20.96
C ILE A 50 -1.23 6.33 -21.58
N ASN A 51 -1.91 5.87 -22.62
CA ASN A 51 -1.61 4.62 -23.31
C ASN A 51 -0.24 4.66 -24.02
N GLN A 52 0.10 5.80 -24.64
CA GLN A 52 1.42 6.00 -25.24
C GLN A 52 2.54 5.97 -24.21
N ASN A 53 2.34 6.64 -23.07
CA ASN A 53 3.34 6.71 -21.99
C ASN A 53 3.53 5.36 -21.28
N ASN A 54 2.48 4.54 -21.21
CA ASN A 54 2.46 3.28 -20.46
C ASN A 54 2.34 2.06 -21.38
N ARG A 55 2.91 2.13 -22.59
CA ARG A 55 2.76 1.07 -23.59
C ARG A 55 3.35 -0.26 -23.08
N GLY A 56 2.47 -1.25 -22.86
CA GLY A 56 2.85 -2.55 -22.31
C GLY A 56 2.84 -2.63 -20.77
N ASP A 57 2.60 -1.51 -20.07
CA ASP A 57 2.40 -1.46 -18.62
C ASP A 57 0.94 -1.13 -18.28
N VAL A 58 0.13 -2.19 -18.19
CA VAL A 58 -1.29 -2.12 -17.84
C VAL A 58 -1.49 -1.49 -16.45
N ASN A 59 -0.59 -1.76 -15.50
CA ASN A 59 -0.69 -1.21 -14.15
C ASN A 59 -0.35 0.29 -14.13
N GLY A 60 0.71 0.70 -14.82
CA GLY A 60 1.05 2.12 -15.00
C GLY A 60 -0.07 2.91 -15.64
N GLY A 61 -0.67 2.36 -16.71
CA GLY A 61 -1.82 2.97 -17.39
C GLY A 61 -3.04 3.13 -16.48
N LEU A 62 -3.36 2.10 -15.67
CA LEU A 62 -4.45 2.18 -14.68
C LEU A 62 -4.18 3.25 -13.61
N ILE A 63 -2.96 3.33 -13.09
CA ILE A 63 -2.56 4.32 -12.08
C ILE A 63 -2.73 5.74 -12.63
N GLU A 64 -2.24 6.00 -13.84
CA GLU A 64 -2.37 7.31 -14.47
C GLU A 64 -3.82 7.66 -14.81
N CYS A 65 -4.60 6.69 -15.29
CA CYS A 65 -6.03 6.85 -15.55
C CYS A 65 -6.78 7.27 -14.28
N LEU A 66 -6.61 6.55 -13.18
CA LEU A 66 -7.26 6.88 -11.91
C LEU A 66 -6.75 8.20 -11.34
N ASN A 67 -5.47 8.52 -11.50
CA ASN A 67 -4.91 9.80 -11.09
C ASN A 67 -5.53 10.98 -11.87
N ALA A 68 -5.72 10.84 -13.18
CA ALA A 68 -6.40 11.83 -14.01
C ALA A 68 -7.87 12.01 -13.60
N TRP A 69 -8.56 10.90 -13.32
CA TRP A 69 -9.93 10.92 -12.81
C TRP A 69 -10.05 11.62 -11.45
N LEU A 70 -9.19 11.30 -10.49
CA LEU A 70 -9.16 11.92 -9.16
C LEU A 70 -8.80 13.41 -9.19
N LYS A 71 -8.03 13.84 -10.19
CA LYS A 71 -7.75 15.26 -10.47
C LYS A 71 -8.89 15.98 -11.17
N GLN A 72 -9.97 15.27 -11.51
CA GLN A 72 -11.14 15.79 -12.22
C GLN A 72 -10.80 16.34 -13.60
N ASN A 73 -9.85 15.70 -14.29
CA ASN A 73 -9.53 16.08 -15.67
C ASN A 73 -10.75 15.89 -16.58
N ASP A 74 -10.80 16.65 -17.68
CA ASP A 74 -11.84 16.54 -18.70
C ASP A 74 -13.28 16.64 -18.15
N ASP A 75 -14.14 15.69 -18.49
CA ASP A 75 -15.57 15.72 -18.23
C ASP A 75 -15.97 14.99 -16.94
N VAL A 76 -14.99 14.60 -16.11
CA VAL A 76 -15.21 13.83 -14.87
C VAL A 76 -16.23 14.52 -13.95
N LYS A 77 -16.15 15.84 -13.82
CA LYS A 77 -17.10 16.62 -13.01
C LYS A 77 -18.54 16.53 -13.52
N SER A 78 -18.72 16.47 -14.85
CA SER A 78 -20.03 16.32 -15.48
C SER A 78 -20.62 14.92 -15.31
N LYS A 79 -19.77 13.91 -15.09
CA LYS A 79 -20.14 12.50 -14.85
C LYS A 79 -20.39 12.18 -13.37
N GLY A 80 -20.54 13.19 -12.52
CA GLY A 80 -20.77 13.04 -11.09
C GLY A 80 -19.52 13.17 -10.23
N GLY A 81 -18.38 13.52 -10.82
CA GLY A 81 -17.10 13.71 -10.12
C GLY A 81 -16.45 12.39 -9.69
N PRO A 82 -15.27 12.45 -9.09
CA PRO A 82 -14.58 11.28 -8.57
C PRO A 82 -15.22 10.82 -7.26
N THR A 83 -16.23 9.97 -7.35
CA THR A 83 -16.93 9.41 -6.20
C THR A 83 -16.91 7.88 -6.30
N TYR A 84 -17.13 7.18 -5.19
CA TYR A 84 -17.27 5.72 -5.26
C TYR A 84 -18.49 5.32 -6.11
N ASP A 85 -19.56 6.11 -6.09
CA ASP A 85 -20.74 5.84 -6.92
C ASP A 85 -20.41 5.91 -8.41
N SER A 86 -19.69 6.94 -8.86
CA SER A 86 -19.30 7.05 -10.28
C SER A 86 -18.34 5.93 -10.70
N LEU A 87 -17.45 5.49 -9.79
CA LEU A 87 -16.61 4.31 -10.01
C LEU A 87 -17.41 3.01 -10.12
N ILE A 88 -18.34 2.76 -9.18
CA ILE A 88 -19.22 1.58 -9.19
C ILE A 88 -20.07 1.55 -10.47
N GLN A 89 -20.62 2.70 -10.88
CA GLN A 89 -21.40 2.81 -12.11
C GLN A 89 -20.54 2.52 -13.35
N ALA A 90 -19.31 3.02 -13.39
CA ALA A 90 -18.38 2.75 -14.49
C ALA A 90 -18.05 1.26 -14.59
N LEU A 91 -17.71 0.61 -13.47
CA LEU A 91 -17.44 -0.84 -13.41
C LEU A 91 -18.65 -1.67 -13.84
N ARG A 92 -19.87 -1.30 -13.41
CA ARG A 92 -21.11 -1.97 -13.86
C ARG A 92 -21.32 -1.87 -15.36
N LYS A 93 -21.03 -0.72 -15.98
CA LYS A 93 -21.11 -0.56 -17.43
C LYS A 93 -20.08 -1.42 -18.17
N MET A 94 -18.93 -1.65 -17.56
CA MET A 94 -17.90 -2.58 -18.04
C MET A 94 -18.21 -4.05 -17.73
N ARG A 95 -19.33 -4.35 -17.06
CA ARG A 95 -19.72 -5.70 -16.60
C ARG A 95 -18.82 -6.29 -15.51
N GLU A 96 -17.99 -5.46 -14.88
CA GLU A 96 -17.20 -5.78 -13.68
C GLU A 96 -18.08 -5.74 -12.42
N ASN A 97 -19.21 -6.48 -12.47
CA ASN A 97 -20.24 -6.43 -11.45
C ASN A 97 -19.74 -6.95 -10.11
N ALA A 98 -18.88 -7.98 -10.10
CA ALA A 98 -18.29 -8.51 -8.88
C ALA A 98 -17.42 -7.48 -8.16
N VAL A 99 -16.59 -6.74 -8.92
CA VAL A 99 -15.77 -5.64 -8.40
C VAL A 99 -16.67 -4.51 -7.89
N ALA A 100 -17.67 -4.13 -8.68
CA ALA A 100 -18.60 -3.07 -8.34
C ALA A 100 -19.41 -3.37 -7.07
N ASP A 101 -19.90 -4.60 -6.91
CA ASP A 101 -20.67 -5.03 -5.75
C ASP A 101 -19.78 -5.11 -4.50
N GLY A 102 -18.54 -5.58 -4.63
CA GLY A 102 -17.56 -5.55 -3.54
C GLY A 102 -17.28 -4.14 -3.03
N ILE A 103 -17.02 -3.18 -3.93
CA ILE A 103 -16.81 -1.77 -3.56
C ILE A 103 -18.07 -1.17 -2.93
N ASN A 104 -19.24 -1.53 -3.45
CA ASN A 104 -20.53 -1.06 -2.96
C ASN A 104 -20.85 -1.54 -1.53
N GLU A 105 -20.48 -2.79 -1.22
CA GLU A 105 -20.56 -3.38 0.13
C GLU A 105 -19.57 -2.71 1.08
N ASN A 106 -18.32 -2.49 0.64
CA ASN A 106 -17.30 -1.76 1.39
C ASN A 106 -17.75 -0.33 1.74
N CYS A 107 -18.43 0.38 0.83
CA CYS A 107 -19.01 1.69 1.15
C CYS A 107 -20.14 1.60 2.19
N GLY A 108 -20.86 0.48 2.23
CA GLY A 108 -21.91 0.20 3.22
C GLY A 108 -21.33 0.03 4.63
N THR A 109 -20.19 -0.64 4.77
CA THR A 109 -19.50 -0.84 6.05
C THR A 109 -18.81 0.43 6.55
N MET A 110 -18.22 1.23 5.64
CA MET A 110 -17.64 2.55 5.96
C MET A 110 -18.67 3.53 6.53
N ALA A 111 -19.92 3.48 6.07
CA ALA A 111 -20.99 4.36 6.53
C ALA A 111 -21.56 4.00 7.92
N GLN A 112 -21.23 2.82 8.46
CA GLN A 112 -21.68 2.36 9.79
C GLN A 112 -20.71 2.77 10.91
N GLN A 113 -19.62 3.47 10.60
CA GLN A 113 -18.63 3.97 11.57
C GLN A 113 -18.84 5.47 11.88
N ALA A 114 -19.87 5.80 12.67
CA ALA A 114 -19.89 7.00 13.52
C ALA A 114 -19.79 6.54 14.99
N PRO A 115 -19.15 7.30 15.91
CA PRO A 115 -18.83 6.79 17.24
C PRO A 115 -20.04 6.83 18.18
N ALA A 116 -20.30 5.71 18.84
CA ALA A 116 -20.52 5.68 20.29
C ALA A 116 -19.81 4.41 20.84
N ASN A 117 -18.48 4.52 20.99
CA ASN A 117 -17.56 3.67 21.76
C ASN A 117 -17.72 2.13 21.71
N LEU A 118 -17.34 1.60 20.54
CA LEU A 118 -16.34 0.55 20.25
C LEU A 118 -16.05 -0.55 21.29
N VAL A 119 -16.73 -1.69 21.12
CA VAL A 119 -16.15 -3.04 21.16
C VAL A 119 -16.61 -3.79 19.90
N SER A 120 -15.64 -4.36 19.18
CA SER A 120 -15.75 -5.18 17.95
C SER A 120 -16.48 -6.53 18.19
N PRO A 121 -16.75 -7.45 17.21
CA PRO A 121 -15.91 -7.89 16.06
C PRO A 121 -16.65 -8.03 14.70
N SER A 122 -16.02 -7.91 13.53
CA SER A 122 -15.39 -8.99 12.73
C SER A 122 -14.69 -8.41 11.47
N VAL A 123 -13.59 -9.02 10.99
CA VAL A 123 -12.50 -8.52 10.10
C VAL A 123 -12.47 -9.34 8.75
N PRO A 124 -11.68 -9.09 7.64
CA PRO A 124 -10.65 -8.06 7.27
C PRO A 124 -10.71 -7.43 5.82
N SER A 125 -10.31 -6.16 5.63
CA SER A 125 -9.36 -5.76 4.54
C SER A 125 -8.65 -4.41 4.81
N SER A 126 -7.42 -4.32 4.32
CA SER A 126 -6.44 -3.20 4.24
C SER A 126 -6.02 -2.43 5.51
N LYS A 127 -5.27 -3.15 6.34
CA LYS A 127 -4.00 -2.82 7.02
C LYS A 127 -3.42 -1.38 6.89
N VAL A 128 -4.14 -0.34 7.35
CA VAL A 128 -3.49 0.95 7.66
C VAL A 128 -2.55 0.73 8.85
N VAL A 129 -1.26 0.67 8.56
CA VAL A 129 -0.23 0.57 9.60
C VAL A 129 -0.15 1.91 10.34
N ASP A 130 -0.67 1.92 11.56
CA ASP A 130 -0.52 3.07 12.47
C ASP A 130 0.97 3.37 12.70
N LYS A 131 1.36 4.63 12.50
CA LYS A 131 2.75 5.09 12.61
C LYS A 131 3.35 4.80 13.99
N GLU A 132 2.59 5.03 15.06
CA GLU A 132 3.07 4.78 16.43
C GLU A 132 3.13 3.29 16.74
N LYS A 133 2.20 2.50 16.20
CA LYS A 133 2.24 1.03 16.28
C LYS A 133 3.48 0.48 15.57
N ALA A 134 3.78 0.92 14.34
CA ALA A 134 4.99 0.49 13.62
C ALA A 134 6.28 0.81 14.39
N LYS A 135 6.41 2.04 14.90
CA LYS A 135 7.55 2.43 15.74
C LYS A 135 7.67 1.56 16.99
N LYS A 136 6.55 1.31 17.67
CA LYS A 136 6.50 0.49 18.87
C LYS A 136 6.90 -0.97 18.59
N VAL A 137 6.45 -1.52 17.47
CA VAL A 137 6.81 -2.87 17.02
C VAL A 137 8.31 -2.98 16.77
N LEU A 138 8.90 -2.06 16.01
CA LEU A 138 10.36 -2.08 15.75
C LEU A 138 11.15 -1.95 17.06
N ARG A 139 10.76 -1.00 17.92
CA ARG A 139 11.45 -0.74 19.18
C ARG A 139 11.42 -1.95 20.11
N LYS A 140 10.26 -2.62 20.24
CA LYS A 140 10.11 -3.81 21.09
C LYS A 140 10.98 -4.98 20.63
N ASN A 141 11.19 -5.10 19.32
CA ASN A 141 11.94 -6.21 18.72
C ASN A 141 13.41 -5.86 18.45
N PHE A 142 13.86 -4.65 18.79
CA PHE A 142 15.17 -4.13 18.39
C PHE A 142 16.32 -5.01 18.86
N ASP A 143 16.36 -5.38 20.15
CA ASP A 143 17.44 -6.19 20.72
C ASP A 143 17.46 -7.61 20.14
N LYS A 144 16.28 -8.20 19.92
CA LYS A 144 16.12 -9.52 19.30
C LYS A 144 16.60 -9.51 17.85
N LEU A 145 16.19 -8.51 17.07
CA LEU A 145 16.65 -8.33 15.69
C LEU A 145 18.17 -8.13 15.64
N SER A 146 18.72 -7.30 16.52
CA SER A 146 20.17 -7.07 16.61
C SER A 146 20.95 -8.35 16.90
N ALA A 147 20.47 -9.17 17.86
CA ALA A 147 21.09 -10.45 18.19
C ALA A 147 21.06 -11.44 17.01
N ILE A 148 19.92 -11.56 16.31
CA ILE A 148 19.80 -12.46 15.15
C ILE A 148 20.66 -11.96 13.99
N LEU A 149 20.70 -10.65 13.74
CA LEU A 149 21.55 -10.05 12.71
C LEU A 149 23.04 -10.26 12.97
N ALA A 150 23.46 -10.21 14.24
CA ALA A 150 24.85 -10.39 14.63
C ALA A 150 25.34 -11.85 14.53
N ALA A 151 24.42 -12.81 14.37
CA ALA A 151 24.78 -14.21 14.18
C ALA A 151 25.48 -14.42 12.82
N PRO A 152 26.38 -15.42 12.71
CA PRO A 152 27.11 -15.70 11.48
C PRO A 152 26.17 -15.87 10.28
N ASN A 153 26.58 -15.34 9.13
CA ASN A 153 25.90 -15.47 7.83
C ASN A 153 24.52 -14.81 7.70
N ASN A 154 23.99 -14.14 8.73
CA ASN A 154 22.66 -13.51 8.67
C ASN A 154 22.70 -12.08 8.11
N LEU A 155 23.74 -11.31 8.42
CA LEU A 155 23.77 -9.87 8.14
C LEU A 155 23.76 -9.56 6.63
N SER A 156 24.68 -10.15 5.84
CA SER A 156 24.82 -9.82 4.42
C SER A 156 23.58 -10.15 3.56
N PRO A 157 22.95 -11.34 3.67
CA PRO A 157 21.73 -11.64 2.91
C PRO A 157 20.56 -10.70 3.26
N ILE A 158 20.45 -10.31 4.53
CA ILE A 158 19.42 -9.36 4.96
C ILE A 158 19.69 -7.97 4.40
N ILE A 159 20.92 -7.46 4.45
CA ILE A 159 21.26 -6.15 3.85
C ILE A 159 20.89 -6.13 2.36
N MET A 160 21.27 -7.18 1.60
CA MET A 160 20.94 -7.28 0.18
C MET A 160 19.43 -7.26 -0.07
N SER A 161 18.66 -8.01 0.74
CA SER A 161 17.20 -8.09 0.60
C SER A 161 16.51 -6.77 0.96
N LEU A 162 17.00 -6.07 1.99
CA LEU A 162 16.50 -4.76 2.39
C LEU A 162 16.80 -3.70 1.34
N TYR A 163 17.97 -3.74 0.71
CA TYR A 163 18.33 -2.84 -0.38
C TYR A 163 17.46 -3.08 -1.63
N ALA A 164 17.25 -4.34 -2.02
CA ALA A 164 16.39 -4.70 -3.14
C ALA A 164 14.91 -4.26 -2.96
N LYS A 165 14.45 -4.14 -1.72
CA LYS A 165 13.11 -3.63 -1.36
C LYS A 165 13.10 -2.12 -1.08
N GLU A 166 14.20 -1.42 -1.37
CA GLU A 166 14.37 0.04 -1.16
C GLU A 166 14.12 0.48 0.29
N LEU A 167 14.38 -0.39 1.26
CA LEU A 167 14.21 -0.09 2.70
C LEU A 167 15.41 0.65 3.28
N ILE A 168 16.57 0.54 2.63
CA ILE A 168 17.83 1.18 2.98
C ILE A 168 18.48 1.77 1.73
N THR A 169 19.32 2.78 1.91
CA THR A 169 20.02 3.44 0.80
C THR A 169 21.29 2.68 0.41
N ASP A 170 21.84 3.03 -0.75
CA ASP A 170 23.14 2.53 -1.23
C ASP A 170 24.28 2.81 -0.23
N ALA A 171 24.29 4.02 0.33
CA ALA A 171 25.23 4.41 1.36
C ALA A 171 25.12 3.52 2.62
N THR A 172 23.89 3.27 3.09
CA THR A 172 23.65 2.40 4.25
C THR A 172 24.05 0.95 3.97
N SER A 173 23.73 0.43 2.78
CA SER A 173 24.12 -0.92 2.36
C SER A 173 25.64 -1.09 2.38
N THR A 174 26.36 -0.16 1.76
CA THR A 174 27.83 -0.15 1.72
C THR A 174 28.44 -0.08 3.12
N GLU A 175 27.92 0.81 3.98
CA GLU A 175 28.39 0.95 5.36
C GLU A 175 28.18 -0.34 6.18
N CYS A 176 27.04 -1.01 6.00
CA CYS A 176 26.69 -2.23 6.73
C CYS A 176 27.41 -3.48 6.19
N MET A 177 27.92 -3.46 4.95
CA MET A 177 28.73 -4.55 4.39
C MET A 177 30.22 -4.48 4.76
N ASN A 178 30.68 -3.36 5.36
CA ASN A 178 32.08 -3.16 5.67
C ASN A 178 32.59 -4.14 6.75
N ALA A 179 33.23 -5.24 6.34
CA ALA A 179 33.76 -6.28 7.22
C ALA A 179 34.83 -5.78 8.21
N GLY A 180 35.44 -4.61 7.96
CA GLY A 180 36.37 -3.96 8.89
C GLY A 180 35.71 -3.34 10.12
N ARG A 181 34.37 -3.26 10.17
CA ARG A 181 33.62 -2.77 11.33
C ARG A 181 33.10 -3.91 12.22
N PRO A 182 33.04 -3.72 13.55
CA PRO A 182 32.37 -4.66 14.44
C PRO A 182 30.96 -4.98 13.95
N VAL A 183 30.57 -6.26 14.03
CA VAL A 183 29.26 -6.71 13.51
C VAL A 183 28.11 -6.01 14.23
N HIS A 184 28.22 -5.81 15.54
CA HIS A 184 27.20 -5.11 16.35
C HIS A 184 26.99 -3.66 15.91
N ASP A 185 28.06 -2.94 15.56
CA ASP A 185 27.95 -1.55 15.09
C ASP A 185 27.26 -1.48 13.73
N ARG A 186 27.55 -2.44 12.85
CA ARG A 186 26.87 -2.55 11.54
C ARG A 186 25.40 -2.90 11.70
N CYS A 187 25.06 -3.83 12.60
CA CYS A 187 23.67 -4.15 12.92
C CYS A 187 22.93 -2.93 13.48
N ALA A 188 23.56 -2.16 14.37
CA ALA A 188 22.98 -0.94 14.92
C ALA A 188 22.74 0.11 13.83
N SER A 189 23.74 0.40 12.98
CA SER A 189 23.58 1.31 11.83
C SER A 189 22.40 0.88 10.94
N LEU A 190 22.30 -0.41 10.62
CA LEU A 190 21.21 -0.95 9.81
C LEU A 190 19.84 -0.74 10.47
N LEU A 191 19.71 -1.05 11.75
CA LEU A 191 18.44 -0.90 12.48
C LEU A 191 18.04 0.58 12.67
N PHE A 192 19.02 1.49 12.84
CA PHE A 192 18.74 2.93 12.87
C PHE A 192 18.26 3.45 11.52
N ALA A 193 18.85 2.99 10.42
CA ALA A 193 18.38 3.32 9.08
C ALA A 193 16.95 2.83 8.84
N LEU A 194 16.65 1.58 9.21
CA LEU A 194 15.30 1.02 9.12
C LEU A 194 14.29 1.81 9.96
N ARG A 195 14.68 2.22 11.17
CA ARG A 195 13.85 3.09 12.01
C ARG A 195 13.55 4.42 11.31
N ALA A 196 14.56 5.07 10.74
CA ALA A 196 14.37 6.34 10.02
C ALA A 196 13.47 6.16 8.79
N THR A 197 13.59 5.04 8.06
CA THR A 197 12.72 4.69 6.94
C THR A 197 11.27 4.51 7.42
N ILE A 198 11.03 3.77 8.50
CA ILE A 198 9.70 3.53 9.06
C ILE A 198 9.07 4.82 9.61
N ASP A 199 9.87 5.70 10.22
CA ASP A 199 9.41 6.99 10.72
C ASP A 199 8.89 7.91 9.60
N ARG A 200 9.47 7.79 8.40
CA ARG A 200 9.04 8.51 7.18
C ARG A 200 7.90 7.80 6.46
N LYS A 201 7.95 6.47 6.37
CA LYS A 201 6.99 5.61 5.65
C LYS A 201 6.60 4.41 6.53
N PRO A 202 5.56 4.51 7.37
CA PRO A 202 5.14 3.43 8.26
C PRO A 202 4.83 2.10 7.56
N GLN A 203 4.36 2.16 6.31
CA GLN A 203 4.09 1.01 5.45
C GLN A 203 5.37 0.20 5.14
N ALA A 204 6.56 0.80 5.26
CA ALA A 204 7.84 0.10 5.13
C ALA A 204 7.99 -1.04 6.15
N MET A 205 7.24 -1.00 7.26
CA MET A 205 7.18 -2.10 8.23
C MET A 205 6.67 -3.41 7.60
N ILE A 206 5.71 -3.34 6.68
CA ILE A 206 5.17 -4.53 6.01
C ILE A 206 6.26 -5.18 5.15
N ALA A 207 6.96 -4.38 4.36
CA ALA A 207 8.06 -4.85 3.52
C ALA A 207 9.24 -5.37 4.36
N LEU A 208 9.55 -4.74 5.50
CA LEU A 208 10.53 -5.25 6.45
C LEU A 208 10.13 -6.66 6.94
N ILE A 209 8.89 -6.82 7.41
CA ILE A 209 8.39 -8.12 7.88
C ILE A 209 8.44 -9.17 6.76
N GLU A 210 8.10 -8.80 5.53
CA GLU A 210 8.19 -9.69 4.36
C GLU A 210 9.65 -10.17 4.12
N VAL A 211 10.62 -9.26 4.15
CA VAL A 211 12.05 -9.60 4.03
C VAL A 211 12.48 -10.55 5.14
N LEU A 212 12.07 -10.27 6.38
CA LEU A 212 12.43 -11.09 7.53
C LEU A 212 11.80 -12.49 7.46
N LYS A 213 10.55 -12.63 6.97
CA LYS A 213 9.90 -13.93 6.78
C LYS A 213 10.61 -14.84 5.77
N ASN A 214 11.28 -14.25 4.80
CA ASN A 214 11.99 -15.00 3.76
C ASN A 214 13.34 -15.58 4.24
N ASN A 215 13.76 -15.27 5.47
CA ASN A 215 14.97 -15.82 6.07
C ASN A 215 14.62 -16.68 7.29
N GLU A 216 15.09 -17.93 7.30
CA GLU A 216 14.78 -18.91 8.35
C GLU A 216 15.07 -18.39 9.77
N ALA A 217 16.21 -17.70 9.96
CA ALA A 217 16.63 -17.20 11.26
C ALA A 217 15.71 -16.09 11.80
N PHE A 218 14.92 -15.45 10.94
CA PHE A 218 14.07 -14.32 11.28
C PHE A 218 12.57 -14.64 11.27
N LYS A 219 12.15 -15.84 10.87
CA LYS A 219 10.73 -16.21 10.73
C LYS A 219 9.92 -15.98 12.01
N ASP A 220 10.45 -16.39 13.16
CA ASP A 220 9.76 -16.28 14.44
C ASP A 220 9.57 -14.82 14.87
N VAL A 221 10.63 -14.01 14.79
CA VAL A 221 10.55 -12.58 15.11
C VAL A 221 9.68 -11.83 14.11
N ALA A 222 9.69 -12.22 12.83
CA ALA A 222 8.84 -11.60 11.81
C ALA A 222 7.36 -11.89 12.05
N LYS A 223 7.02 -13.11 12.48
CA LYS A 223 5.65 -13.49 12.86
C LYS A 223 5.19 -12.72 14.10
N GLU A 224 6.04 -12.58 15.10
CA GLU A 224 5.77 -11.77 16.30
C GLU A 224 5.53 -10.29 15.95
N MET A 225 6.38 -9.73 15.08
CA MET A 225 6.23 -8.36 14.59
C MET A 225 4.94 -8.17 13.81
N GLU A 226 4.56 -9.12 12.94
CA GLU A 226 3.31 -9.08 12.19
C GLU A 226 2.08 -9.13 13.10
N LEU A 227 2.06 -10.06 14.06
CA LEU A 227 0.97 -10.17 15.03
C LEU A 227 0.84 -8.91 15.89
N SER A 228 1.96 -8.27 16.21
CA SER A 228 1.98 -7.02 16.98
C SER A 228 1.59 -5.80 16.15
N LEU A 229 1.57 -5.91 14.81
CA LEU A 229 1.22 -4.85 13.88
C LEU A 229 -0.29 -4.80 13.61
N TYR A 230 -0.97 -5.94 13.66
CA TYR A 230 -2.42 -6.08 13.54
C TYR A 230 -3.11 -6.22 14.89
#